data_AF-A0A947CX85-F1
#
_entry.id   AF-A0A947CX85-F1
#
_cell.length_a   1.000
_cell.length_b   1.000
_cell.length_c   1.000
_cell.angle_alpha   90.00
_cell.angle_beta   90.00
_cell.angle_gamma   90.00
#
_symmetry.space_group_name_H-M   'P 1'
#
loop_
_entity.id
_entity.type
_entity.pdbx_description
1 polymer ?
#
loop_
_entity_poly.entity_id
_entity_poly.type
_entity_poly.pdbx_seq_one_letter_code
_entity_poly.pdbx_strand_id
1 'polypeptide(L)'
;MDVFLTTLGCRLNEAEVETWIRQLEGQGHRVVGAPESAELMVVNTCAVTSEASRKSRKFVGGLHRRNPEAKLVVTGCYSQLEPDKAAAQAGVDLVVGNADKERLIELVKDRVNLEVMPSQAQDLEHHAFQGTRTRAFIKVQDGCRNRCTFCIVTIARGNERSRSIDELVAEVELLVNRGYQEVVLTGVHLGGYGSDLGTDLVALVKAILARTEVKRLRLSSLEPWDLPDDFWQLWDDPRLMPHLHLPLQSGSDAVLKRMARRCPTDRYRQLVHGLRARIPDLVLTTDLIVGFPGETDDEHRQSLQFAREIGFAHMHIFSYSRREGTTAARMPGHLPNDVKRARSHQMHELARAMRSEHLARFAGTTREVLWEGEGELTPSGTRAHFGYTDNYLRVRTEIPVELASIENRVTETRLEVPPEGDSRHLVGEIV
;
A
#
# COMPACT_ATOMS: atom_id res chain seq x y z
N MET A 1 -22.57 17.99 6.13
CA MET A 1 -21.30 18.61 5.71
C MET A 1 -20.65 17.74 4.66
N ASP A 2 -20.14 18.39 3.61
CA ASP A 2 -19.38 17.77 2.52
C ASP A 2 -17.90 17.69 2.87
N VAL A 3 -17.34 16.48 2.87
CA VAL A 3 -15.96 16.21 3.27
C VAL A 3 -15.18 15.58 2.13
N PHE A 4 -14.04 16.16 1.77
CA PHE A 4 -13.08 15.57 0.85
C PHE A 4 -11.93 14.95 1.61
N LEU A 5 -11.76 13.63 1.53
CA LEU A 5 -10.64 12.92 2.11
C LEU A 5 -9.71 12.42 1.01
N THR A 6 -8.41 12.57 1.24
CA THR A 6 -7.41 12.08 0.30
C THR A 6 -6.13 11.70 1.02
N THR A 7 -5.34 10.86 0.38
CA THR A 7 -4.06 10.43 0.91
C THR A 7 -2.97 10.45 -0.15
N LEU A 8 -1.74 10.65 0.33
CA LEU A 8 -0.52 10.34 -0.37
C LEU A 8 0.23 9.27 0.42
N GLY A 9 0.89 8.35 -0.28
CA GLY A 9 1.87 7.46 0.33
C GLY A 9 1.53 6.00 0.17
N CYS A 10 1.39 5.31 1.31
CA CYS A 10 1.33 3.86 1.39
C CYS A 10 -0.08 3.34 1.67
N ARG A 11 -0.27 2.02 1.51
CA ARG A 11 -1.51 1.30 1.82
C ARG A 11 -2.03 1.52 3.24
N LEU A 12 -1.13 1.77 4.19
CA LEU A 12 -1.51 2.12 5.56
C LEU A 12 -2.27 3.45 5.63
N ASN A 13 -1.86 4.44 4.83
CA ASN A 13 -2.58 5.72 4.81
C ASN A 13 -3.93 5.59 4.08
N GLU A 14 -4.05 4.70 3.09
CA GLU A 14 -5.31 4.34 2.43
C GLU A 14 -6.29 3.70 3.45
N ALA A 15 -5.82 2.73 4.24
CA ALA A 15 -6.60 2.11 5.31
C ALA A 15 -7.11 3.13 6.35
N GLU A 16 -6.27 4.09 6.73
CA GLU A 16 -6.65 5.18 7.64
C GLU A 16 -7.75 6.08 7.03
N VAL A 17 -7.63 6.44 5.75
CA VAL A 17 -8.66 7.24 5.06
C VAL A 17 -9.97 6.48 4.92
N GLU A 18 -9.93 5.19 4.55
CA GLU A 18 -11.13 4.35 4.48
C GLU A 18 -11.85 4.27 5.84
N THR A 19 -11.09 4.18 6.94
CA THR A 19 -11.65 4.20 8.30
C THR A 19 -12.36 5.52 8.59
N TRP A 20 -11.74 6.65 8.27
CA TRP A 20 -12.36 7.96 8.50
C TRP A 20 -13.57 8.21 7.61
N ILE A 21 -13.56 7.73 6.36
CA ILE A 21 -14.74 7.76 5.47
C ILE A 21 -15.90 7.04 6.16
N ARG A 22 -15.70 5.80 6.65
CA ARG A 22 -16.74 5.04 7.35
C ARG A 22 -17.27 5.76 8.59
N GLN A 23 -16.38 6.36 9.38
CA GLN A 23 -16.75 7.10 10.58
C GLN A 23 -17.57 8.35 10.26
N LEU A 24 -17.20 9.10 9.22
CA LEU A 24 -17.90 10.30 8.78
C LEU A 24 -19.28 9.98 8.19
N GLU A 25 -19.36 8.99 7.31
CA GLU A 25 -20.64 8.51 6.76
C GLU A 25 -21.59 8.03 7.87
N GLY A 26 -21.07 7.29 8.85
CA GLY A 26 -21.84 6.84 10.02
C GLY A 26 -22.35 7.98 10.91
N GLN A 27 -21.79 9.19 10.79
CA GLN A 27 -22.23 10.40 11.48
C GLN A 27 -23.13 11.29 10.59
N GLY A 28 -23.52 10.81 9.39
CA GLY A 28 -24.37 11.53 8.46
C GLY A 28 -23.65 12.55 7.58
N HIS A 29 -22.31 12.53 7.52
CA HIS A 29 -21.56 13.36 6.60
C HIS A 29 -21.50 12.76 5.20
N ARG A 30 -21.41 13.62 4.19
CA ARG A 30 -21.26 13.20 2.80
C ARG A 30 -19.81 13.33 2.37
N VAL A 31 -19.21 12.24 1.91
CA VAL A 31 -17.85 12.27 1.34
C VAL A 31 -17.93 12.60 -0.14
N VAL A 32 -17.34 13.73 -0.54
CA VAL A 32 -17.36 14.22 -1.93
C VAL A 32 -16.09 13.82 -2.68
N GLY A 33 -16.22 13.57 -3.99
CA GLY A 33 -15.08 13.20 -4.85
C GLY A 33 -14.26 14.39 -5.38
N ALA A 34 -14.81 15.61 -5.30
CA ALA A 34 -14.17 16.83 -5.76
C ALA A 34 -13.87 17.76 -4.56
N PRO A 35 -12.62 18.22 -4.38
CA PRO A 35 -12.29 19.13 -3.29
C PRO A 35 -12.99 20.48 -3.40
N GLU A 36 -13.37 20.92 -4.61
CA GLU A 36 -14.13 22.16 -4.85
C GLU A 36 -15.51 22.16 -4.20
N SER A 37 -16.09 20.97 -3.97
CA SER A 37 -17.40 20.80 -3.34
C SER A 37 -17.33 20.56 -1.84
N ALA A 38 -16.12 20.55 -1.25
CA ALA A 38 -15.95 20.24 0.16
C ALA A 38 -16.11 21.49 1.04
N GLU A 39 -16.60 21.29 2.25
CA GLU A 39 -16.52 22.25 3.36
C GLU A 39 -15.30 21.94 4.24
N LEU A 40 -14.91 20.66 4.28
CA LEU A 40 -13.74 20.15 5.00
C LEU A 40 -12.90 19.27 4.07
N MET A 41 -11.60 19.56 4.00
CA MET A 41 -10.60 18.75 3.31
C MET A 41 -9.65 18.12 4.34
N VAL A 42 -9.47 16.80 4.27
CA VAL A 42 -8.54 16.04 5.11
C VAL A 42 -7.47 15.39 4.24
N VAL A 43 -6.20 15.68 4.50
CA VAL A 43 -5.07 15.15 3.73
C VAL A 43 -4.16 14.29 4.63
N ASN A 44 -4.09 12.99 4.36
CA ASN A 44 -3.14 12.08 5.00
C ASN A 44 -1.84 11.99 4.20
N THR A 45 -0.79 12.61 4.74
CA THR A 45 0.48 12.86 4.06
C THR A 45 1.53 11.78 4.26
N CYS A 46 2.52 11.74 3.36
CA CYS A 46 3.67 10.85 3.43
C CYS A 46 4.99 11.61 3.52
N ALA A 47 5.97 11.02 4.23
CA ALA A 47 7.31 11.57 4.40
C ALA A 47 8.40 10.50 4.51
N VAL A 48 8.17 9.31 3.96
CA VAL A 48 9.17 8.22 3.99
C VAL A 48 10.46 8.60 3.25
N THR A 49 10.35 9.46 2.24
CA THR A 49 11.48 10.02 1.48
C THR A 49 11.37 11.54 1.39
N SER A 50 12.47 12.23 1.10
CA SER A 50 12.46 13.68 0.82
C SER A 50 11.51 14.06 -0.32
N GLU A 51 11.44 13.22 -1.35
CA GLU A 51 10.54 13.38 -2.48
C GLU A 51 9.06 13.22 -2.07
N ALA A 52 8.75 12.25 -1.20
CA ALA A 52 7.41 12.10 -0.64
C ALA A 52 6.99 13.34 0.17
N SER A 53 7.88 13.87 1.03
CA SER A 53 7.63 15.11 1.76
C SER A 53 7.37 16.30 0.82
N ARG A 54 8.15 16.42 -0.26
CA ARG A 54 7.99 17.48 -1.27
C ARG A 54 6.66 17.37 -2.01
N LYS A 55 6.27 16.16 -2.43
CA LYS A 55 4.97 15.89 -3.06
C LYS A 55 3.82 16.23 -2.12
N SER A 56 3.90 15.82 -0.84
CA SER A 56 2.92 16.17 0.19
C SER A 56 2.71 17.67 0.32
N ARG A 57 3.79 18.45 0.46
CA ARG A 57 3.69 19.93 0.53
C ARG A 57 3.05 20.52 -0.73
N LYS A 58 3.53 20.14 -1.92
CA LYS A 58 3.00 20.65 -3.19
C LYS A 58 1.51 20.36 -3.34
N PHE A 59 1.09 19.16 -2.95
CA PHE A 59 -0.28 18.70 -3.05
C PHE A 59 -1.22 19.45 -2.10
N VAL A 60 -0.85 19.57 -0.81
CA VAL A 60 -1.62 20.35 0.17
C VAL A 60 -1.83 21.80 -0.31
N GLY A 61 -0.79 22.44 -0.83
CA GLY A 61 -0.89 23.81 -1.34
C GLY A 61 -1.70 23.89 -2.64
N GLY A 62 -1.73 22.81 -3.42
CA GLY A 62 -2.61 22.68 -4.58
C GLY A 62 -4.08 22.57 -4.21
N LEU A 63 -4.40 21.81 -3.16
CA LEU A 63 -5.77 21.66 -2.67
C LEU A 63 -6.33 22.98 -2.14
N HIS A 64 -5.57 23.70 -1.31
CA HIS A 64 -6.01 25.02 -0.83
C HIS A 64 -6.30 26.00 -1.98
N ARG A 65 -5.51 25.98 -3.07
CA ARG A 65 -5.80 26.83 -4.25
C ARG A 65 -7.07 26.43 -5.00
N ARG A 66 -7.46 25.15 -4.96
CA ARG A 66 -8.68 24.66 -5.62
C ARG A 66 -9.93 24.99 -4.81
N ASN A 67 -9.82 25.00 -3.49
CA ASN A 67 -10.89 25.42 -2.60
C ASN A 67 -10.31 26.18 -1.39
N PRO A 68 -10.18 27.51 -1.50
CA PRO A 68 -9.64 28.34 -0.41
C PRO A 68 -10.56 28.49 0.79
N GLU A 69 -11.87 28.28 0.61
CA GLU A 69 -12.90 28.48 1.63
C GLU A 69 -13.07 27.26 2.53
N ALA A 70 -12.78 26.06 2.01
CA ALA A 70 -12.86 24.83 2.78
C ALA A 70 -11.76 24.73 3.84
N LYS A 71 -12.15 24.21 5.00
CA LYS A 71 -11.24 23.93 6.10
C LYS A 71 -10.25 22.83 5.71
N LEU A 72 -8.96 23.04 5.93
CA LEU A 72 -7.92 22.10 5.52
C LEU A 72 -7.19 21.52 6.72
N VAL A 73 -7.38 20.23 6.93
CA VAL A 73 -6.74 19.43 7.97
C VAL A 73 -5.63 18.59 7.36
N VAL A 74 -4.42 18.70 7.90
CA VAL A 74 -3.26 17.93 7.46
C VAL A 74 -2.84 16.95 8.55
N THR A 75 -2.74 15.68 8.19
CA THR A 75 -2.25 14.61 9.08
C THR A 75 -1.26 13.72 8.35
N GLY A 76 -0.68 12.72 9.01
CA GLY A 76 0.27 11.77 8.42
C GLY A 76 1.73 12.03 8.73
N CYS A 77 2.60 11.23 8.10
CA CYS A 77 4.03 11.20 8.45
C CYS A 77 4.73 12.55 8.20
N TYR A 78 4.31 13.34 7.22
CA TYR A 78 4.90 14.67 7.00
C TYR A 78 4.52 15.62 8.14
N SER A 79 3.25 15.68 8.51
CA SER A 79 2.81 16.51 9.64
C SER A 79 3.46 16.15 10.97
N GLN A 80 3.76 14.87 11.20
CA GLN A 80 4.44 14.45 12.43
C GLN A 80 5.94 14.83 12.44
N LEU A 81 6.62 14.72 11.30
CA LEU A 81 8.06 14.96 11.22
C LEU A 81 8.42 16.45 11.10
N GLU A 82 7.53 17.24 10.49
CA GLU A 82 7.75 18.66 10.24
C GLU A 82 6.49 19.48 10.63
N PRO A 83 6.03 19.43 11.91
CA PRO A 83 4.75 20.00 12.33
C PRO A 83 4.68 21.50 12.09
N ASP A 84 5.72 22.26 12.44
CA ASP A 84 5.76 23.71 12.25
C ASP A 84 5.67 24.09 10.77
N LYS A 85 6.31 23.32 9.89
CA LYS A 85 6.24 23.57 8.44
C LYS A 85 4.91 23.16 7.84
N ALA A 86 4.26 22.14 8.39
CA ALA A 86 2.91 21.76 7.99
C ALA A 86 1.90 22.83 8.42
N ALA A 87 2.01 23.36 9.65
CA ALA A 87 1.14 24.40 10.18
C ALA A 87 1.37 25.76 9.50
N ALA A 88 2.61 26.10 9.15
CA ALA A 88 2.94 27.33 8.43
C ALA A 88 2.52 27.32 6.94
N GLN A 89 2.03 26.19 6.43
CA GLN A 89 1.63 26.09 5.05
C GLN A 89 0.29 26.83 4.82
N ALA A 90 0.24 27.63 3.75
CA ALA A 90 -0.93 28.42 3.42
C ALA A 90 -2.21 27.58 3.35
N GLY A 91 -3.23 28.04 4.08
CA GLY A 91 -4.55 27.44 4.13
C GLY A 91 -4.73 26.29 5.10
N VAL A 92 -3.69 25.85 5.82
CA VAL A 92 -3.84 24.75 6.79
C VAL A 92 -4.46 25.28 8.09
N ASP A 93 -5.66 24.81 8.42
CA ASP A 93 -6.39 25.19 9.65
C ASP A 93 -5.98 24.32 10.84
N LEU A 94 -5.67 23.05 10.62
CA LEU A 94 -5.34 22.10 11.70
C LEU A 94 -4.30 21.08 11.25
N VAL A 95 -3.32 20.83 12.13
CA VAL A 95 -2.37 19.74 12.00
C VAL A 95 -2.64 18.69 13.07
N VAL A 96 -2.83 17.44 12.66
CA VAL A 96 -3.06 16.30 13.57
C VAL A 96 -1.93 15.28 13.44
N GLY A 97 -1.22 15.05 14.55
CA GLY A 97 -0.12 14.10 14.61
C GLY A 97 -0.57 12.65 14.49
N ASN A 98 0.37 11.74 14.23
CA ASN A 98 0.06 10.31 14.04
C ASN A 98 -0.49 9.64 15.31
N ALA A 99 -0.11 10.12 16.50
CA ALA A 99 -0.58 9.58 17.77
C ALA A 99 -2.08 9.83 18.02
N ASP A 100 -2.63 10.90 17.45
CA ASP A 100 -4.02 11.34 17.67
C ASP A 100 -4.95 10.98 16.50
N LYS A 101 -4.49 10.20 15.52
CA LYS A 101 -5.25 9.88 14.31
C LYS A 101 -6.55 9.14 14.55
N GLU A 102 -6.63 8.35 15.61
CA GLU A 102 -7.85 7.65 16.01
C GLU A 102 -8.93 8.63 16.45
N ARG A 103 -8.52 9.80 16.97
CA ARG A 103 -9.39 10.89 17.41
C ARG A 103 -9.49 12.01 16.38
N LEU A 104 -9.06 11.77 15.13
CA LEU A 104 -9.02 12.80 14.10
C LEU A 104 -10.38 13.49 13.95
N ILE A 105 -11.46 12.71 13.83
CA ILE A 105 -12.80 13.24 13.62
C ILE A 105 -13.27 14.07 14.84
N GLU A 106 -12.96 13.64 16.06
CA GLU A 106 -13.24 14.39 17.29
C GLU A 106 -12.48 15.73 17.31
N LEU A 107 -11.17 15.69 17.02
CA LEU A 107 -10.32 16.86 17.03
C LEU A 107 -10.72 17.89 15.97
N VAL A 108 -11.21 17.44 14.82
CA VAL A 108 -11.74 18.33 13.80
C VAL A 108 -13.01 19.04 14.29
N LYS A 109 -13.93 18.34 14.96
CA LYS A 109 -15.11 18.95 15.57
C LYS A 109 -14.74 20.02 16.59
N ASP A 110 -13.86 19.66 17.52
CA ASP A 110 -13.50 20.52 18.65
C ASP A 110 -12.72 21.76 18.23
N ARG A 111 -11.79 21.63 17.28
CA ARG A 111 -10.78 22.67 16.98
C ARG A 111 -11.07 23.50 15.75
N VAL A 112 -11.86 22.99 14.82
CA VAL A 112 -12.21 23.71 13.59
C VAL A 112 -13.55 24.45 13.74
N ASN A 113 -14.20 24.34 14.90
CA ASN A 113 -15.48 24.97 15.24
C ASN A 113 -16.55 24.76 14.17
N LEU A 114 -16.51 23.59 13.53
CA LEU A 114 -17.56 23.13 12.66
C LEU A 114 -18.60 22.50 13.58
N GLU A 115 -19.72 23.20 13.82
CA GLU A 115 -20.91 22.55 14.35
C GLU A 115 -21.26 21.43 13.37
N VAL A 116 -20.88 20.21 13.74
CA VAL A 116 -21.27 18.99 13.04
C VAL A 116 -22.75 18.79 13.34
N MET A 117 -23.57 19.59 12.66
CA MET A 117 -24.99 19.36 12.60
C MET A 117 -25.21 18.09 11.77
N PRO A 118 -25.90 17.07 12.30
CA PRO A 118 -26.35 15.97 11.49
C PRO A 118 -27.21 16.57 10.37
N SER A 119 -26.77 16.47 9.12
CA SER A 119 -27.69 16.77 8.02
C SER A 119 -28.82 15.76 8.13
N GLN A 120 -30.05 16.24 8.33
CA GLN A 120 -31.24 15.41 8.33
C GLN A 120 -31.18 14.50 7.10
N ALA A 121 -31.10 13.19 7.36
CA ALA A 121 -31.10 12.17 6.33
C ALA A 121 -32.42 12.26 5.57
N GLN A 122 -32.39 12.94 4.43
CA GLN A 122 -33.31 12.63 3.34
C GLN A 122 -32.70 11.43 2.63
N ASP A 123 -33.50 10.40 2.40
CA ASP A 123 -33.16 9.23 1.57
C ASP A 123 -32.71 9.72 0.19
N LEU A 124 -31.42 9.95 0.06
CA LEU A 124 -30.73 10.36 -1.15
C LEU A 124 -29.67 9.30 -1.38
N GLU A 125 -29.78 8.66 -2.54
CA GLU A 125 -28.90 7.60 -3.02
C GLU A 125 -27.44 7.96 -2.73
N HIS A 126 -26.77 7.06 -2.01
CA HIS A 126 -25.41 7.21 -1.53
C HIS A 126 -24.43 7.35 -2.71
N HIS A 127 -24.18 8.57 -3.18
CA HIS A 127 -23.03 8.88 -4.01
C HIS A 127 -21.78 9.05 -3.12
N ALA A 128 -21.40 7.96 -2.46
CA ALA A 128 -20.09 7.81 -1.84
C ALA A 128 -19.03 7.71 -2.94
N PHE A 129 -17.86 8.29 -2.70
CA PHE A 129 -16.56 8.06 -3.35
C PHE A 129 -16.62 7.11 -4.58
N GLN A 130 -16.33 7.63 -5.78
CA GLN A 130 -16.24 6.87 -7.04
C GLN A 130 -15.02 5.90 -7.09
N GLY A 131 -14.60 5.35 -5.95
CA GLY A 131 -13.81 4.14 -5.91
C GLY A 131 -14.76 3.01 -5.57
N THR A 132 -14.94 2.05 -6.47
CA THR A 132 -15.75 0.88 -6.12
C THR A 132 -15.18 0.17 -4.91
N ARG A 133 -16.10 -0.33 -4.09
CA ARG A 133 -15.86 -1.08 -2.87
C ARG A 133 -15.33 -2.49 -3.20
N THR A 134 -14.24 -2.56 -3.94
CA THR A 134 -13.71 -3.80 -4.50
C THR A 134 -12.71 -4.45 -3.55
N ARG A 135 -11.76 -3.64 -3.07
CA ARG A 135 -10.72 -4.03 -2.12
C ARG A 135 -10.69 -3.05 -0.96
N ALA A 136 -10.62 -3.55 0.26
CA ALA A 136 -10.44 -2.76 1.48
C ALA A 136 -9.05 -2.99 2.08
N PHE A 137 -8.44 -1.92 2.61
CA PHE A 137 -7.20 -2.02 3.37
C PHE A 137 -7.50 -1.90 4.87
N ILE A 138 -7.08 -2.89 5.65
CA ILE A 138 -7.28 -2.89 7.11
C ILE A 138 -5.95 -2.68 7.79
N LYS A 139 -5.82 -1.55 8.52
CA LYS A 139 -4.69 -1.32 9.41
C LYS A 139 -4.81 -2.24 10.62
N VAL A 140 -3.98 -3.27 10.70
CA VAL A 140 -3.93 -4.21 11.84
C VAL A 140 -2.91 -3.80 12.90
N GLN A 141 -1.92 -3.01 12.51
CA GLN A 141 -0.75 -2.66 13.32
C GLN A 141 -0.16 -1.31 12.89
N ASP A 142 0.32 -0.52 13.85
CA ASP A 142 1.00 0.77 13.62
C ASP A 142 2.33 0.86 14.40
N GLY A 143 3.23 1.72 13.94
CA GLY A 143 4.59 1.84 14.50
C GLY A 143 5.48 0.62 14.25
N CYS A 144 6.73 0.64 14.72
CA CYS A 144 7.64 -0.50 14.53
C CYS A 144 8.74 -0.52 15.58
N ARG A 145 9.07 -1.72 16.08
CA ARG A 145 10.20 -1.92 17.00
C ARG A 145 11.55 -2.12 16.31
N ASN A 146 11.57 -2.40 15.00
CA ASN A 146 12.81 -2.59 14.27
C ASN A 146 13.57 -1.27 14.15
N ARG A 147 14.91 -1.33 14.29
CA ARG A 147 15.79 -0.17 14.20
C ARG A 147 16.62 -0.19 12.91
N CYS A 148 15.93 -0.35 11.77
CA CYS A 148 16.58 -0.27 10.45
C CYS A 148 17.26 1.10 10.30
N THR A 149 18.52 1.14 9.89
CA THR A 149 19.35 2.34 10.02
C THR A 149 18.87 3.51 9.16
N PHE A 150 18.13 3.24 8.09
CA PHE A 150 17.55 4.24 7.17
C PHE A 150 16.11 4.63 7.46
N CYS A 151 15.40 3.89 8.32
CA CYS A 151 13.96 4.00 8.42
C CYS A 151 13.56 5.19 9.31
N ILE A 152 12.86 6.16 8.73
CA ILE A 152 12.30 7.31 9.46
C ILE A 152 10.96 6.96 10.15
N VAL A 153 10.36 5.83 9.80
CA VAL A 153 8.98 5.50 10.23
C VAL A 153 8.89 5.27 11.73
N THR A 154 9.91 4.70 12.38
CA THR A 154 9.92 4.54 13.85
C THR A 154 9.87 5.89 14.57
N ILE A 155 10.45 6.93 13.97
CA ILE A 155 10.39 8.31 14.48
C ILE A 155 9.00 8.91 14.19
N ALA A 156 8.46 8.66 13.00
CA ALA A 156 7.18 9.22 12.57
C ALA A 156 5.93 8.54 13.18
N ARG A 157 5.98 7.26 13.52
CA ARG A 157 4.81 6.46 13.96
C ARG A 157 4.97 5.85 15.35
N GLY A 158 6.19 5.88 15.90
CA GLY A 158 6.49 5.41 17.25
C GLY A 158 6.62 3.89 17.37
N ASN A 159 6.43 3.42 18.60
CA ASN A 159 6.50 1.99 18.93
C ASN A 159 5.34 1.21 18.33
N GLU A 160 5.54 -0.10 18.20
CA GLU A 160 4.53 -1.03 17.73
C GLU A 160 3.27 -1.01 18.60
N ARG A 161 2.10 -0.98 17.95
CA ARG A 161 0.78 -1.06 18.54
C ARG A 161 -0.12 -1.88 17.61
N SER A 162 -0.64 -3.00 18.10
CA SER A 162 -1.53 -3.88 17.35
C SER A 162 -2.98 -3.71 17.79
N ARG A 163 -3.92 -3.98 16.88
CA ARG A 163 -5.35 -4.09 17.20
C ARG A 163 -5.71 -5.51 17.59
N SER A 164 -6.73 -5.68 18.42
CA SER A 164 -7.14 -7.03 18.84
C SER A 164 -7.71 -7.83 17.67
N ILE A 165 -7.60 -9.16 17.75
CA ILE A 165 -8.17 -10.05 16.72
C ILE A 165 -9.68 -9.85 16.60
N ASP A 166 -10.39 -9.67 17.71
CA ASP A 166 -11.86 -9.52 17.69
C ASP A 166 -12.31 -8.24 16.99
N GLU A 167 -11.63 -7.12 17.23
CA GLU A 167 -11.90 -5.87 16.51
C GLU A 167 -11.65 -6.01 15.00
N LEU A 168 -10.59 -6.74 14.63
CA LEU A 168 -10.22 -6.94 13.23
C LEU A 168 -11.18 -7.90 12.52
N VAL A 169 -11.61 -8.97 13.17
CA VAL A 169 -12.64 -9.89 12.64
C VAL A 169 -13.96 -9.15 12.43
N ALA A 170 -14.42 -8.37 13.42
CA ALA A 170 -15.64 -7.59 13.29
C ALA A 170 -15.57 -6.56 12.14
N GLU A 171 -14.42 -5.92 11.94
CA GLU A 171 -14.21 -5.01 10.81
C GLU A 171 -14.23 -5.74 9.46
N VAL A 172 -13.63 -6.93 9.37
CA VAL A 172 -13.68 -7.77 8.16
C VAL A 172 -15.13 -8.16 7.84
N GLU A 173 -15.89 -8.65 8.82
CA GLU A 173 -17.31 -9.01 8.63
C GLU A 173 -18.13 -7.81 8.13
N LEU A 174 -17.92 -6.63 8.71
CA LEU A 174 -18.57 -5.40 8.27
C LEU A 174 -18.26 -5.09 6.79
N LEU A 175 -17.00 -5.25 6.37
CA LEU A 175 -16.58 -4.99 4.99
C LEU A 175 -17.15 -6.03 4.02
N VAL A 176 -17.14 -7.31 4.40
CA VAL A 176 -17.76 -8.38 3.61
C VAL A 176 -19.25 -8.11 3.41
N ASN A 177 -19.97 -7.73 4.47
CA ASN A 177 -21.40 -7.38 4.41
C ASN A 177 -21.69 -6.12 3.56
N ARG A 178 -20.70 -5.26 3.36
CA ARG A 178 -20.77 -4.09 2.47
C ARG A 178 -20.41 -4.40 1.01
N GLY A 179 -20.14 -5.66 0.69
CA GLY A 179 -19.90 -6.13 -0.68
C GLY A 179 -18.46 -6.06 -1.15
N TYR A 180 -17.49 -5.86 -0.25
CA TYR A 180 -16.07 -5.94 -0.59
C TYR A 180 -15.68 -7.38 -0.96
N GLN A 181 -14.97 -7.55 -2.07
CA GLN A 181 -14.53 -8.87 -2.53
C GLN A 181 -13.15 -9.24 -1.98
N GLU A 182 -12.32 -8.25 -1.63
CA GLU A 182 -10.98 -8.47 -1.10
C GLU A 182 -10.66 -7.61 0.13
N VAL A 183 -9.99 -8.20 1.10
CA VAL A 183 -9.41 -7.52 2.26
C VAL A 183 -7.90 -7.68 2.22
N VAL A 184 -7.18 -6.57 2.41
CA VAL A 184 -5.71 -6.56 2.54
C VAL A 184 -5.31 -6.13 3.94
N LEU A 185 -4.64 -7.02 4.66
CA LEU A 185 -4.07 -6.71 5.97
C LEU A 185 -2.82 -5.85 5.80
N THR A 186 -2.81 -4.70 6.45
CA THR A 186 -1.70 -3.75 6.39
C THR A 186 -1.24 -3.28 7.76
N GLY A 187 0.05 -3.03 7.86
CA GLY A 187 0.68 -2.47 9.04
C GLY A 187 2.01 -1.82 8.65
N VAL A 188 2.60 -1.08 9.59
CA VAL A 188 3.97 -0.58 9.40
C VAL A 188 4.96 -1.76 9.39
N HIS A 189 4.72 -2.75 10.26
CA HIS A 189 5.51 -3.96 10.43
C HIS A 189 4.54 -5.14 10.63
N LEU A 190 3.89 -5.57 9.54
CA LEU A 190 2.83 -6.57 9.57
C LEU A 190 3.30 -7.91 10.16
N GLY A 191 4.53 -8.35 9.84
CA GLY A 191 5.10 -9.58 10.41
C GLY A 191 5.31 -9.52 11.92
N GLY A 192 5.33 -8.32 12.52
CA GLY A 192 5.43 -8.11 13.97
C GLY A 192 4.08 -8.00 14.69
N TYR A 193 2.96 -8.10 13.97
CA TYR A 193 1.62 -8.01 14.55
C TYR A 193 1.46 -8.94 15.76
N GLY A 194 0.80 -8.44 16.80
CA GLY A 194 0.38 -9.22 17.95
C GLY A 194 1.44 -9.41 19.03
N SER A 195 2.69 -9.04 18.76
CA SER A 195 3.77 -9.22 19.72
C SER A 195 3.64 -8.36 20.99
N ASP A 196 2.92 -7.25 20.92
CA ASP A 196 2.49 -6.41 22.05
C ASP A 196 1.23 -6.93 22.76
N LEU A 197 0.54 -7.90 22.17
CA LEU A 197 -0.72 -8.49 22.67
C LEU A 197 -0.60 -9.98 23.06
N GLY A 198 0.59 -10.58 22.93
CA GLY A 198 0.80 -12.01 23.18
C GLY A 198 0.15 -12.94 22.13
N THR A 199 -0.02 -12.45 20.90
CA THR A 199 -0.52 -13.21 19.74
C THR A 199 0.42 -13.00 18.55
N ASP A 200 0.05 -13.49 17.37
CA ASP A 200 0.84 -13.33 16.15
C ASP A 200 -0.03 -13.19 14.88
N LEU A 201 0.64 -12.91 13.76
CA LEU A 201 -0.01 -12.78 12.45
C LEU A 201 -0.70 -14.07 12.00
N VAL A 202 -0.14 -15.24 12.33
CA VAL A 202 -0.69 -16.54 11.95
C VAL A 202 -2.06 -16.74 12.62
N ALA A 203 -2.15 -16.43 13.91
CA ALA A 203 -3.40 -16.47 14.68
C ALA A 203 -4.45 -15.49 14.12
N LEU A 204 -4.04 -14.27 13.75
CA LEU A 204 -4.95 -13.31 13.12
C LEU A 204 -5.51 -13.82 11.79
N VAL A 205 -4.66 -14.31 10.90
CA VAL A 205 -5.08 -14.84 9.59
C VAL A 205 -6.02 -16.02 9.77
N LYS A 206 -5.66 -16.98 10.63
CA LYS A 206 -6.52 -18.14 10.94
C LYS A 206 -7.87 -17.71 11.52
N ALA A 207 -7.89 -16.72 12.42
CA ALA A 207 -9.14 -16.22 13.00
C ALA A 207 -10.03 -15.54 11.95
N ILE A 208 -9.49 -14.70 11.07
CA ILE A 208 -10.24 -14.05 10.00
C ILE A 208 -10.83 -15.10 9.04
N LEU A 209 -10.03 -16.06 8.60
CA LEU A 209 -10.48 -17.12 7.71
C LEU A 209 -11.55 -18.00 8.37
N ALA A 210 -11.38 -18.35 9.64
CA ALA A 210 -12.33 -19.22 10.35
C ALA A 210 -13.66 -18.54 10.73
N ARG A 211 -13.64 -17.22 10.97
CA ARG A 211 -14.79 -16.49 11.54
C ARG A 211 -15.52 -15.62 10.54
N THR A 212 -15.00 -15.45 9.32
CA THR A 212 -15.59 -14.56 8.30
C THR A 212 -15.70 -15.24 6.94
N GLU A 213 -16.64 -14.73 6.13
CA GLU A 213 -16.88 -15.17 4.75
C GLU A 213 -16.10 -14.33 3.72
N VAL A 214 -14.93 -13.79 4.12
CA VAL A 214 -14.09 -13.01 3.20
C VAL A 214 -13.69 -13.86 1.99
N LYS A 215 -13.90 -13.36 0.77
CA LYS A 215 -13.61 -14.14 -0.45
C LYS A 215 -12.13 -14.17 -0.79
N ARG A 216 -11.45 -13.03 -0.61
CA ARG A 216 -10.02 -12.88 -0.85
C ARG A 216 -9.37 -12.14 0.31
N LEU A 217 -8.39 -12.77 0.93
CA LEU A 217 -7.54 -12.20 1.96
C LEU A 217 -6.12 -12.06 1.41
N ARG A 218 -5.49 -10.91 1.60
CA ARG A 218 -4.12 -10.66 1.17
C ARG A 218 -3.30 -10.03 2.29
N LEU A 219 -2.02 -10.36 2.30
CA LEU A 219 -1.05 -9.75 3.20
C LEU A 219 -0.25 -8.70 2.42
N SER A 220 -0.02 -7.55 3.03
CA SER A 220 0.86 -6.53 2.46
C SER A 220 2.34 -6.85 2.75
N SER A 221 3.15 -5.85 3.08
CA SER A 221 4.59 -6.01 3.25
C SER A 221 4.92 -6.82 4.50
N LEU A 222 5.75 -7.87 4.34
CA LEU A 222 6.21 -8.74 5.42
C LEU A 222 7.73 -8.81 5.48
N GLU A 223 8.28 -8.57 6.67
CA GLU A 223 9.69 -8.77 6.97
C GLU A 223 10.07 -10.25 6.85
N PRO A 224 11.03 -10.61 5.98
CA PRO A 224 11.38 -12.01 5.71
C PRO A 224 11.85 -12.81 6.92
N TRP A 225 12.38 -12.16 7.97
CA TRP A 225 12.89 -12.85 9.16
C TRP A 225 11.83 -13.08 10.24
N ASP A 226 10.65 -12.47 10.12
CA ASP A 226 9.56 -12.60 11.09
C ASP A 226 8.61 -13.76 10.74
N LEU A 227 8.80 -14.41 9.59
CA LEU A 227 7.96 -15.52 9.15
C LEU A 227 8.39 -16.82 9.85
N PRO A 228 7.47 -17.51 10.55
CA PRO A 228 7.75 -18.81 11.16
C PRO A 228 7.96 -19.89 10.10
N ASP A 229 8.56 -21.00 10.49
CA ASP A 229 8.86 -22.10 9.58
C ASP A 229 7.60 -22.69 8.97
N ASP A 230 6.43 -22.71 9.62
CA ASP A 230 5.19 -23.26 9.05
C ASP A 230 4.29 -22.22 8.37
N PHE A 231 4.79 -21.01 8.12
CA PHE A 231 3.98 -19.88 7.62
C PHE A 231 3.23 -20.18 6.32
N TRP A 232 3.78 -21.03 5.45
CA TRP A 232 3.14 -21.42 4.18
C TRP A 232 1.83 -22.20 4.36
N GLN A 233 1.60 -22.85 5.51
CA GLN A 233 0.36 -23.61 5.76
C GLN A 233 -0.88 -22.72 5.75
N LEU A 234 -0.71 -21.40 5.91
CA LEU A 234 -1.81 -20.46 5.77
C LEU A 234 -2.45 -20.48 4.37
N TRP A 235 -1.71 -20.91 3.33
CA TRP A 235 -2.21 -21.04 1.96
C TRP A 235 -2.92 -22.37 1.69
N ASP A 236 -3.06 -23.25 2.69
CA ASP A 236 -3.97 -24.39 2.59
C ASP A 236 -5.43 -23.93 2.45
N ASP A 237 -5.75 -22.71 2.91
CA ASP A 237 -7.01 -22.03 2.63
C ASP A 237 -6.87 -21.19 1.33
N PRO A 238 -7.64 -21.50 0.27
CA PRO A 238 -7.51 -20.85 -1.04
C PRO A 238 -7.94 -19.38 -1.02
N ARG A 239 -8.61 -18.91 0.04
CA ARG A 239 -8.98 -17.50 0.19
C ARG A 239 -7.77 -16.63 0.53
N LEU A 240 -6.65 -17.21 1.00
CA LEU A 240 -5.40 -16.48 1.16
C LEU A 240 -4.66 -16.40 -0.17
N MET A 241 -4.54 -15.19 -0.70
CA MET A 241 -4.07 -14.97 -2.06
C MET A 241 -2.56 -15.25 -2.22
N PRO A 242 -2.12 -15.95 -3.29
CA PRO A 242 -0.73 -16.39 -3.50
C PRO A 242 0.20 -15.26 -3.97
N HIS A 243 0.34 -14.23 -3.13
CA HIS A 243 1.21 -13.08 -3.34
C HIS A 243 1.86 -12.69 -2.02
N LEU A 244 3.17 -12.44 -2.07
CA LEU A 244 3.90 -11.88 -0.93
C LEU A 244 4.77 -10.71 -1.37
N HIS A 245 4.73 -9.66 -0.56
CA HIS A 245 5.68 -8.56 -0.65
C HIS A 245 6.73 -8.72 0.45
N LEU A 246 7.96 -9.07 0.07
CA LEU A 246 9.06 -9.41 0.98
C LEU A 246 10.22 -8.44 0.79
N PRO A 247 10.29 -7.32 1.53
CA PRO A 247 11.30 -6.29 1.31
C PRO A 247 12.72 -6.82 1.53
N LEU A 248 13.47 -6.94 0.44
CA LEU A 248 14.87 -7.33 0.44
C LEU A 248 15.77 -6.17 0.88
N GLN A 249 15.48 -4.95 0.41
CA GLN A 249 16.27 -3.72 0.59
C GLN A 249 17.64 -3.73 -0.11
N SER A 250 18.41 -4.82 -0.06
CA SER A 250 19.65 -5.02 -0.82
C SER A 250 19.96 -6.51 -0.98
N GLY A 251 20.62 -6.90 -2.08
CA GLY A 251 21.10 -8.27 -2.27
C GLY A 251 22.57 -8.47 -1.88
N SER A 252 23.13 -7.57 -1.07
CA SER A 252 24.47 -7.70 -0.51
C SER A 252 24.41 -7.80 1.02
N ASP A 253 24.94 -8.87 1.59
CA ASP A 253 24.96 -9.07 3.05
C ASP A 253 25.71 -7.94 3.78
N ALA A 254 26.75 -7.38 3.16
CA ALA A 254 27.49 -6.26 3.73
C ALA A 254 26.62 -5.00 3.81
N VAL A 255 25.84 -4.69 2.77
CA VAL A 255 24.86 -3.59 2.78
C VAL A 255 23.72 -3.86 3.75
N LEU A 256 23.15 -5.08 3.74
CA LEU A 256 22.08 -5.51 4.64
C LEU A 256 22.48 -5.35 6.11
N LYS A 257 23.73 -5.70 6.46
CA LYS A 257 24.30 -5.50 7.79
C LYS A 257 24.37 -4.01 8.14
N ARG A 258 24.81 -3.14 7.22
CA ARG A 258 24.80 -1.67 7.45
C ARG A 258 23.38 -1.10 7.55
N MET A 259 22.42 -1.72 6.88
CA MET A 259 20.98 -1.40 6.99
C MET A 259 20.35 -1.88 8.30
N ALA A 260 21.06 -2.69 9.10
CA ALA A 260 20.55 -3.43 10.26
C ALA A 260 19.38 -4.38 9.93
N ARG A 261 19.44 -5.02 8.76
CA ARG A 261 18.50 -6.10 8.39
C ARG A 261 18.93 -7.41 9.09
N ARG A 262 17.94 -8.26 9.38
CA ARG A 262 18.11 -9.51 10.15
C ARG A 262 18.03 -10.78 9.30
N CYS A 263 17.87 -10.64 7.99
CA CYS A 263 17.83 -11.74 7.05
C CYS A 263 18.97 -11.57 6.03
N PRO A 264 20.05 -12.36 6.14
CA PRO A 264 21.05 -12.44 5.09
C PRO A 264 20.50 -13.13 3.85
N THR A 265 21.16 -12.93 2.71
CA THR A 265 20.75 -13.42 1.39
C THR A 265 20.53 -14.93 1.35
N ASP A 266 21.37 -15.73 2.02
CA ASP A 266 21.20 -17.19 2.08
C ASP A 266 19.90 -17.61 2.78
N ARG A 267 19.55 -16.96 3.91
CA ARG A 267 18.29 -17.22 4.62
C ARG A 267 17.10 -16.77 3.78
N TYR A 268 17.21 -15.62 3.10
CA TYR A 268 16.17 -15.13 2.20
C TYR A 268 15.92 -16.12 1.05
N ARG A 269 16.99 -16.65 0.45
CA ARG A 269 16.92 -17.66 -0.61
C ARG A 269 16.21 -18.93 -0.14
N GLN A 270 16.58 -19.46 1.03
CA GLN A 270 15.96 -20.64 1.62
C GLN A 270 14.45 -20.43 1.87
N LEU A 271 14.08 -19.27 2.43
CA LEU A 271 12.68 -18.89 2.64
C LEU A 271 11.91 -18.88 1.31
N VAL A 272 12.43 -18.20 0.29
CA VAL A 272 11.77 -18.10 -1.02
C VAL A 272 11.60 -19.47 -1.68
N HIS A 273 12.62 -20.33 -1.64
CA HIS A 273 12.49 -21.69 -2.16
C HIS A 273 11.43 -22.49 -1.40
N GLY A 274 11.43 -22.39 -0.06
CA GLY A 274 10.43 -23.06 0.78
C GLY A 274 9.00 -22.60 0.51
N LEU A 275 8.79 -21.30 0.28
CA LEU A 275 7.49 -20.73 -0.06
C LEU A 275 7.02 -21.19 -1.45
N ARG A 276 7.87 -21.07 -2.48
CA ARG A 276 7.52 -21.48 -3.86
C ARG A 276 7.28 -22.96 -4.04
N ALA A 277 7.94 -23.80 -3.23
CA ALA A 277 7.72 -25.24 -3.26
C ALA A 277 6.34 -25.65 -2.73
N ARG A 278 5.67 -24.77 -1.96
CA ARG A 278 4.45 -25.10 -1.20
C ARG A 278 3.25 -24.25 -1.58
N ILE A 279 3.49 -23.06 -2.15
CA ILE A 279 2.45 -22.13 -2.60
C ILE A 279 2.54 -22.08 -4.13
N PRO A 280 1.66 -22.80 -4.85
CA PRO A 280 1.60 -22.75 -6.30
C PRO A 280 1.41 -21.33 -6.82
N ASP A 281 2.05 -21.01 -7.94
CA ASP A 281 1.96 -19.71 -8.61
C ASP A 281 2.28 -18.48 -7.74
N LEU A 282 2.99 -18.67 -6.63
CA LEU A 282 3.35 -17.60 -5.71
C LEU A 282 4.11 -16.47 -6.43
N VAL A 283 3.51 -15.28 -6.37
CA VAL A 283 4.11 -14.05 -6.88
C VAL A 283 4.84 -13.33 -5.76
N LEU A 284 6.13 -13.09 -5.98
CA LEU A 284 6.96 -12.33 -5.04
C LEU A 284 7.24 -10.93 -5.57
N THR A 285 7.08 -9.95 -4.70
CA THR A 285 7.46 -8.56 -4.95
C THR A 285 8.34 -8.04 -3.83
N THR A 286 9.14 -7.01 -4.09
CA THR A 286 10.10 -6.50 -3.09
C THR A 286 10.33 -5.00 -3.23
N ASP A 287 10.86 -4.40 -2.16
CA ASP A 287 11.49 -3.09 -2.18
C ASP A 287 13.02 -3.24 -2.19
N LEU A 288 13.70 -2.33 -2.89
CA LEU A 288 15.16 -2.22 -2.97
C LEU A 288 15.60 -0.78 -2.78
N ILE A 289 16.69 -0.57 -2.03
CA ILE A 289 17.34 0.72 -1.87
C ILE A 289 18.71 0.65 -2.52
N VAL A 290 18.91 1.41 -3.59
CA VAL A 290 20.22 1.58 -4.23
C VAL A 290 20.91 2.82 -3.69
N GLY A 291 22.24 2.79 -3.68
CA GLY A 291 23.05 3.94 -3.32
C GLY A 291 23.14 4.18 -1.82
N PHE A 292 23.04 3.13 -1.01
CA PHE A 292 23.15 3.22 0.44
C PHE A 292 24.55 3.76 0.85
N PRO A 293 24.70 4.47 2.01
CA PRO A 293 26.00 4.97 2.43
C PRO A 293 27.09 3.89 2.44
N GLY A 294 28.16 4.14 1.70
CA GLY A 294 29.31 3.25 1.52
C GLY A 294 29.09 2.10 0.53
N GLU A 295 27.98 2.03 -0.21
CA GLU A 295 27.72 0.96 -1.18
C GLU A 295 28.72 1.00 -2.34
N THR A 296 29.48 -0.09 -2.52
CA THR A 296 30.46 -0.24 -3.60
C THR A 296 29.84 -0.77 -4.89
N ASP A 297 30.58 -0.72 -5.99
CA ASP A 297 30.11 -1.28 -7.26
C ASP A 297 29.94 -2.80 -7.20
N ASP A 298 30.78 -3.49 -6.42
CA ASP A 298 30.66 -4.94 -6.19
C ASP A 298 29.40 -5.30 -5.43
N GLU A 299 29.05 -4.54 -4.39
CA GLU A 299 27.82 -4.76 -3.61
C GLU A 299 26.56 -4.44 -4.43
N HIS A 300 26.62 -3.46 -5.33
CA HIS A 300 25.55 -3.20 -6.29
C HIS A 300 25.42 -4.34 -7.31
N ARG A 301 26.53 -4.87 -7.83
CA ARG A 301 26.53 -6.06 -8.71
C ARG A 301 25.94 -7.29 -8.01
N GLN A 302 26.30 -7.53 -6.75
CA GLN A 302 25.69 -8.58 -5.92
C GLN A 302 24.16 -8.40 -5.83
N SER A 303 23.71 -7.16 -5.61
CA SER A 303 22.27 -6.87 -5.53
C SER A 303 21.53 -7.16 -6.84
N LEU A 304 22.11 -6.81 -7.99
CA LEU A 304 21.55 -7.14 -9.31
C LEU A 304 21.49 -8.66 -9.53
N GLN A 305 22.57 -9.37 -9.21
CA GLN A 305 22.64 -10.82 -9.37
C GLN A 305 21.63 -11.54 -8.48
N PHE A 306 21.54 -11.16 -7.22
CA PHE A 306 20.63 -11.77 -6.26
C PHE A 306 19.17 -11.47 -6.61
N ALA A 307 18.84 -10.24 -7.03
CA ALA A 307 17.49 -9.92 -7.51
C ALA A 307 17.08 -10.80 -8.70
N ARG A 308 17.98 -10.98 -9.68
CA ARG A 308 17.76 -11.86 -10.83
C ARG A 308 17.56 -13.31 -10.41
N GLU A 309 18.42 -13.81 -9.51
CA GLU A 309 18.35 -15.17 -8.98
C GLU A 309 17.01 -15.45 -8.29
N ILE A 310 16.56 -14.52 -7.44
CA ILE A 310 15.29 -14.67 -6.74
C ILE A 310 14.11 -14.59 -7.71
N GLY A 311 14.15 -13.83 -8.80
CA GLY A 311 13.07 -13.85 -9.79
C GLY A 311 11.78 -13.15 -9.31
N PHE A 312 11.89 -11.91 -8.85
CA PHE A 312 10.75 -11.08 -8.45
C PHE A 312 9.86 -10.68 -9.64
N ALA A 313 8.54 -10.70 -9.44
CA ALA A 313 7.57 -10.24 -10.43
C ALA A 313 7.53 -8.70 -10.54
N HIS A 314 7.79 -8.02 -9.42
CA HIS A 314 7.86 -6.58 -9.35
C HIS A 314 8.83 -6.13 -8.26
N MET A 315 9.57 -5.07 -8.55
CA MET A 315 10.52 -4.47 -7.61
C MET A 315 10.24 -2.97 -7.53
N HIS A 316 10.02 -2.44 -6.32
CA HIS A 316 10.06 -1.01 -6.09
C HIS A 316 11.49 -0.59 -5.80
N ILE A 317 12.07 0.21 -6.68
CA ILE A 317 13.44 0.68 -6.55
C ILE A 317 13.43 2.12 -6.02
N PHE A 318 14.12 2.32 -4.91
CA PHE A 318 14.33 3.62 -4.30
C PHE A 318 15.81 3.96 -4.32
N SER A 319 16.15 5.19 -4.71
CA SER A 319 17.48 5.73 -4.37
C SER A 319 17.50 6.11 -2.90
N TYR A 320 18.59 5.81 -2.20
CA TYR A 320 18.76 6.20 -0.81
C TYR A 320 18.53 7.71 -0.62
N SER A 321 17.58 8.02 0.25
CA SER A 321 17.19 9.39 0.63
C SER A 321 17.65 9.62 2.06
N ARG A 322 18.58 10.58 2.24
CA ARG A 322 19.07 10.97 3.56
C ARG A 322 17.93 11.59 4.36
N ARG A 323 17.63 11.02 5.53
CA ARG A 323 16.59 11.51 6.45
C ARG A 323 17.20 11.87 7.80
N GLU A 324 17.07 13.14 8.19
CA GLU A 324 17.51 13.60 9.50
C GLU A 324 16.85 12.77 10.62
N GLY A 325 17.58 12.52 11.70
CA GLY A 325 17.18 11.61 12.78
C GLY A 325 17.50 10.13 12.55
N THR A 326 17.77 9.69 11.33
CA THR A 326 18.15 8.28 11.06
C THR A 326 19.64 8.01 11.31
N THR A 327 20.00 6.77 11.62
CA THR A 327 21.40 6.35 11.80
C THR A 327 22.18 6.46 10.47
N ALA A 328 21.58 6.04 9.36
CA ALA A 328 22.20 6.09 8.03
C ALA A 328 22.50 7.53 7.58
N ALA A 329 21.75 8.53 8.05
CA ALA A 329 22.04 9.93 7.73
C ALA A 329 23.34 10.45 8.35
N ARG A 330 23.87 9.78 9.38
CA ARG A 330 25.14 10.10 10.05
C ARG A 330 26.30 9.23 9.58
N MET A 331 26.04 8.18 8.80
CA MET A 331 27.09 7.31 8.26
C MET A 331 27.97 8.07 7.25
N PRO A 332 29.28 7.76 7.15
CA PRO A 332 30.13 8.29 6.09
C PRO A 332 29.85 7.60 4.74
N GLY A 333 30.48 8.09 3.66
CA GLY A 333 30.43 7.43 2.35
C GLY A 333 29.11 7.62 1.58
N HIS A 334 28.40 8.74 1.79
CA HIS A 334 27.22 9.07 0.98
C HIS A 334 27.61 9.18 -0.49
N LEU A 335 26.87 8.49 -1.35
CA LEU A 335 27.17 8.46 -2.78
C LEU A 335 26.60 9.69 -3.50
N PRO A 336 27.34 10.22 -4.50
CA PRO A 336 26.85 11.22 -5.42
C PRO A 336 25.52 10.83 -6.11
N ASN A 337 24.69 11.82 -6.44
CA ASN A 337 23.34 11.56 -6.97
C ASN A 337 23.33 10.94 -8.37
N ASP A 338 24.34 11.21 -9.19
CA ASP A 338 24.58 10.59 -10.49
C ASP A 338 24.85 9.09 -10.36
N VAL A 339 25.69 8.66 -9.40
CA VAL A 339 25.92 7.24 -9.10
C VAL A 339 24.62 6.55 -8.69
N LYS A 340 23.86 7.15 -7.76
CA LYS A 340 22.56 6.59 -7.33
C LYS A 340 21.56 6.49 -8.48
N ARG A 341 21.54 7.48 -9.37
CA ARG A 341 20.68 7.49 -10.56
C ARG A 341 21.06 6.38 -11.54
N ALA A 342 22.35 6.20 -11.81
CA ALA A 342 22.84 5.12 -12.68
C ALA A 342 22.47 3.74 -12.12
N ARG A 343 22.70 3.51 -10.82
CA ARG A 343 22.32 2.25 -10.14
C ARG A 343 20.81 2.01 -10.15
N SER A 344 20.03 3.06 -9.91
CA SER A 344 18.56 2.98 -9.95
C SER A 344 18.07 2.63 -11.35
N HIS A 345 18.69 3.20 -12.39
CA HIS A 345 18.36 2.91 -13.78
C HIS A 345 18.62 1.43 -14.11
N GLN A 346 19.83 0.92 -13.80
CA GLN A 346 20.19 -0.48 -14.02
C GLN A 346 19.23 -1.46 -13.32
N MET A 347 18.83 -1.17 -12.08
CA MET A 347 17.89 -2.02 -11.35
C MET A 347 16.47 -1.95 -11.94
N HIS A 348 16.04 -0.79 -12.45
CA HIS A 348 14.77 -0.68 -13.18
C HIS A 348 14.77 -1.41 -14.53
N GLU A 349 15.89 -1.42 -15.25
CA GLU A 349 16.03 -2.22 -16.47
C GLU A 349 15.92 -3.71 -16.17
N LEU A 350 16.61 -4.18 -15.13
CA LEU A 350 16.48 -5.55 -14.62
C LEU A 350 15.02 -5.86 -14.23
N ALA A 351 14.38 -4.98 -13.47
CA ALA A 351 12.99 -5.14 -13.05
C ALA A 351 12.02 -5.25 -14.24
N ARG A 352 12.22 -4.44 -15.28
CA ARG A 352 11.40 -4.48 -16.49
C ARG A 352 11.56 -5.82 -17.21
N ALA A 353 12.80 -6.29 -17.39
CA ALA A 353 13.07 -7.57 -18.04
C ALA A 353 12.44 -8.74 -17.26
N MET A 354 12.69 -8.82 -15.95
CA MET A 354 12.14 -9.87 -15.09
C MET A 354 10.61 -9.85 -15.06
N ARG A 355 10.01 -8.66 -15.05
CA ARG A 355 8.55 -8.52 -15.09
C ARG A 355 7.96 -9.05 -16.39
N SER A 356 8.55 -8.72 -17.54
CA SER A 356 8.10 -9.25 -18.83
C SER A 356 8.18 -10.78 -18.87
N GLU A 357 9.30 -11.35 -18.42
CA GLU A 357 9.49 -12.80 -18.29
C GLU A 357 8.43 -13.42 -17.37
N HIS A 358 8.13 -12.76 -16.25
CA HIS A 358 7.15 -13.24 -15.29
C HIS A 358 5.73 -13.22 -15.86
N LEU A 359 5.31 -12.13 -16.50
CA LEU A 359 3.98 -12.04 -17.12
C LEU A 359 3.80 -13.06 -18.24
N ALA A 360 4.83 -13.28 -19.06
CA ALA A 360 4.79 -14.24 -20.16
C ALA A 360 4.51 -15.69 -19.68
N ARG A 361 4.89 -16.05 -18.45
CA ARG A 361 4.60 -17.37 -17.87
C ARG A 361 3.12 -17.63 -17.61
N PHE A 362 2.32 -16.58 -17.46
CA PHE A 362 0.88 -16.70 -17.20
C PHE A 362 0.04 -16.52 -18.47
N ALA A 363 0.67 -16.19 -19.60
CA ALA A 363 -0.02 -16.13 -20.87
C ALA A 363 -0.55 -17.51 -21.28
N GLY A 364 -1.77 -17.54 -21.83
CA GLY A 364 -2.51 -18.75 -22.17
C GLY A 364 -3.23 -19.42 -21.00
N THR A 365 -3.02 -18.98 -19.76
CA THR A 365 -3.73 -19.51 -18.58
C THR A 365 -5.07 -18.81 -18.38
N THR A 366 -6.04 -19.51 -17.76
CA THR A 366 -7.28 -18.91 -17.27
C THR A 366 -7.15 -18.68 -15.76
N ARG A 367 -7.45 -17.47 -15.31
CA ARG A 367 -7.46 -17.11 -13.88
C ARG A 367 -8.65 -16.23 -13.55
N GLU A 368 -9.04 -16.23 -12.28
CA GLU A 368 -10.05 -15.32 -11.77
C GLU A 368 -9.50 -13.89 -11.60
N VAL A 369 -10.15 -12.92 -12.23
CA VAL A 369 -9.79 -11.49 -12.13
C VAL A 369 -10.84 -10.72 -11.37
N LEU A 370 -10.41 -9.96 -10.35
CA LEU A 370 -11.24 -8.99 -9.64
C LEU A 370 -11.05 -7.60 -10.28
N TRP A 371 -12.14 -7.02 -10.79
CA TRP A 371 -12.11 -5.76 -11.55
C TRP A 371 -12.40 -4.54 -10.66
N GLU A 372 -11.51 -3.56 -10.66
CA GLU A 372 -11.49 -2.46 -9.68
C GLU A 372 -11.69 -1.06 -10.26
N GLY A 373 -11.73 -0.91 -11.58
CA GLY A 373 -11.92 0.41 -12.16
C GLY A 373 -11.97 0.42 -13.67
N GLU A 374 -12.47 1.54 -14.16
CA GLU A 374 -12.66 1.82 -15.58
C GLU A 374 -11.64 2.86 -16.07
N GLY A 375 -11.18 2.67 -17.30
CA GLY A 375 -10.32 3.58 -18.03
C GLY A 375 -11.11 4.41 -19.04
N GLU A 376 -10.39 5.10 -19.90
CA GLU A 376 -10.98 5.98 -20.90
C GLU A 376 -11.87 5.23 -21.90
N LEU A 377 -12.94 5.91 -22.33
CA LEU A 377 -13.78 5.48 -23.43
C LEU A 377 -12.96 5.51 -24.72
N THR A 378 -12.88 4.38 -25.40
CA THR A 378 -12.22 4.30 -26.70
C THR A 378 -13.13 4.89 -27.77
N PRO A 379 -12.57 5.40 -28.89
CA PRO A 379 -13.37 5.84 -30.04
C PRO A 379 -14.27 4.75 -30.64
N SER A 380 -13.96 3.46 -30.38
CA SER A 380 -14.73 2.30 -30.85
C SER A 380 -15.91 1.94 -29.94
N GLY A 381 -16.22 2.73 -28.91
CA GLY A 381 -17.35 2.47 -28.01
C GLY A 381 -17.08 1.40 -26.96
N THR A 382 -15.81 1.02 -26.74
CA THR A 382 -15.39 0.13 -25.65
C THR A 382 -14.81 0.93 -24.49
N ARG A 383 -14.88 0.37 -23.29
CA ARG A 383 -14.25 0.92 -22.10
C ARG A 383 -13.18 -0.05 -21.60
N ALA A 384 -12.00 0.48 -21.31
CA ALA A 384 -10.96 -0.33 -20.67
C ALA A 384 -11.35 -0.61 -19.22
N HIS A 385 -11.20 -1.84 -18.76
CA HIS A 385 -11.32 -2.20 -17.34
C HIS A 385 -10.00 -2.77 -16.86
N PHE A 386 -9.67 -2.46 -15.61
CA PHE A 386 -8.47 -2.99 -14.96
C PHE A 386 -8.82 -3.80 -13.74
N GLY A 387 -8.16 -4.93 -13.59
CA GLY A 387 -8.34 -5.84 -12.47
C GLY A 387 -7.05 -6.54 -12.09
N TYR A 388 -7.15 -7.36 -11.05
CA TYR A 388 -6.04 -8.16 -10.55
C TYR A 388 -6.46 -9.63 -10.40
N THR A 389 -5.57 -10.52 -10.81
CA THR A 389 -5.69 -11.95 -10.50
C THR A 389 -5.50 -12.21 -9.01
N ASP A 390 -5.81 -13.42 -8.56
CA ASP A 390 -5.48 -13.96 -7.24
C ASP A 390 -4.01 -13.67 -6.85
N ASN A 391 -3.07 -13.93 -7.74
CA ASN A 391 -1.64 -13.69 -7.51
C ASN A 391 -1.17 -12.26 -7.87
N TYR A 392 -2.10 -11.30 -7.94
CA TYR A 392 -1.84 -9.86 -8.08
C TYR A 392 -1.20 -9.44 -9.42
N LEU A 393 -1.45 -10.19 -10.48
CA LEU A 393 -1.10 -9.78 -11.84
C LEU A 393 -2.16 -8.78 -12.33
N ARG A 394 -1.69 -7.64 -12.84
CA ARG A 394 -2.60 -6.63 -13.41
C ARG A 394 -3.10 -7.10 -14.78
N VAL A 395 -4.41 -7.08 -14.96
CA VAL A 395 -5.08 -7.46 -16.21
C VAL A 395 -5.88 -6.27 -16.72
N ARG A 396 -5.87 -6.09 -18.04
CA ARG A 396 -6.71 -5.15 -18.77
C ARG A 396 -7.63 -5.91 -19.70
N THR A 397 -8.89 -5.54 -19.71
CA THR A 397 -9.84 -5.98 -20.74
C THR A 397 -10.55 -4.77 -21.35
N GLU A 398 -11.19 -4.94 -22.49
CA GLU A 398 -12.02 -3.93 -23.12
C GLU A 398 -13.43 -4.48 -23.30
N ILE A 399 -14.43 -3.71 -22.88
CA ILE A 399 -15.82 -4.17 -22.89
C ILE A 399 -16.68 -3.10 -23.55
N PRO A 400 -17.61 -3.47 -24.44
CA PRO A 400 -18.61 -2.54 -24.98
C PRO A 400 -19.39 -1.83 -23.85
N VAL A 401 -19.60 -0.53 -23.98
CA VAL A 401 -20.27 0.29 -22.94
C VAL A 401 -21.72 -0.11 -22.74
N GLU A 402 -22.33 -0.76 -23.73
CA GLU A 402 -23.71 -1.26 -23.65
C GLU A 402 -23.86 -2.45 -22.69
N LEU A 403 -22.76 -3.11 -22.32
CA LEU A 403 -22.76 -4.19 -21.35
C LEU A 403 -22.70 -3.63 -19.92
N ALA A 404 -23.24 -4.40 -18.97
CA ALA A 404 -23.16 -4.05 -17.56
C ALA A 404 -21.70 -3.98 -17.10
N SER A 405 -21.36 -2.97 -16.29
CA SER A 405 -20.02 -2.86 -15.71
C SER A 405 -19.68 -4.13 -14.91
N ILE A 406 -18.45 -4.58 -15.09
CA ILE A 406 -17.89 -5.73 -14.39
C ILE A 406 -17.15 -5.33 -13.11
N GLU A 407 -17.18 -4.05 -12.76
CA GLU A 407 -16.53 -3.55 -11.56
C GLU A 407 -17.08 -4.22 -10.30
N ASN A 408 -16.21 -4.49 -9.33
CA ASN A 408 -16.50 -5.27 -8.13
C ASN A 408 -16.98 -6.72 -8.41
N ARG A 409 -16.68 -7.27 -9.59
CA ARG A 409 -16.95 -8.68 -9.93
C ARG A 409 -15.67 -9.45 -10.11
N VAL A 410 -15.76 -10.75 -9.84
CA VAL A 410 -14.74 -11.73 -10.17
C VAL A 410 -15.20 -12.48 -11.42
N THR A 411 -14.36 -12.55 -12.44
CA THR A 411 -14.64 -13.31 -13.66
C THR A 411 -13.49 -14.26 -13.99
N GLU A 412 -13.79 -15.42 -14.55
CA GLU A 412 -12.77 -16.23 -15.20
C GLU A 412 -12.28 -15.49 -16.46
N THR A 413 -10.98 -15.44 -16.64
CA THR A 413 -10.38 -14.62 -17.70
C THR A 413 -9.14 -15.32 -18.23
N ARG A 414 -9.13 -15.55 -19.54
CA ARG A 414 -7.98 -16.06 -20.26
C ARG A 414 -6.98 -14.93 -20.45
N LEU A 415 -5.74 -15.17 -20.06
CA LEU A 415 -4.69 -14.17 -20.03
C LEU A 415 -3.81 -14.25 -21.28
N GLU A 416 -3.49 -13.11 -21.87
CA GLU A 416 -2.61 -12.97 -23.03
C GLU A 416 -1.57 -11.88 -22.82
N VAL A 417 -0.44 -11.98 -23.54
CA VAL A 417 0.57 -10.91 -23.55
C VAL A 417 0.09 -9.80 -24.49
N PRO A 418 0.15 -8.51 -24.09
CA PRO A 418 -0.22 -7.42 -24.97
C PRO A 418 0.65 -7.38 -26.24
N PRO A 419 0.08 -7.05 -27.41
CA PRO A 419 0.77 -7.07 -28.70
C PRO A 419 1.92 -6.05 -28.82
N GLU A 420 1.94 -4.97 -28.03
CA GLU A 420 2.95 -3.88 -28.11
C GLU A 420 4.03 -3.91 -27.01
N GLY A 421 4.24 -5.04 -26.33
CA GLY A 421 5.33 -5.13 -25.34
C GLY A 421 5.16 -4.23 -24.11
N ASP A 422 3.94 -3.74 -23.82
CA ASP A 422 3.63 -3.10 -22.55
C ASP A 422 3.74 -4.12 -21.42
N SER A 423 4.93 -4.20 -20.83
CA SER A 423 5.26 -5.04 -19.67
C SER A 423 4.46 -4.72 -18.40
N ARG A 424 3.44 -3.84 -18.46
CA ARG A 424 2.71 -3.37 -17.28
C ARG A 424 1.45 -4.13 -16.93
N HIS A 425 0.92 -4.95 -17.82
CA HIS A 425 -0.30 -5.71 -17.58
C HIS A 425 -0.43 -6.84 -18.61
N LEU A 426 -1.30 -7.81 -18.33
CA LEU A 426 -1.79 -8.79 -19.29
C LEU A 426 -3.07 -8.28 -19.93
N VAL A 427 -3.38 -8.77 -21.12
CA VAL A 427 -4.70 -8.61 -21.74
C VAL A 427 -5.57 -9.78 -21.29
N GLY A 428 -6.82 -9.51 -20.96
CA GLY A 428 -7.78 -10.51 -20.49
C GLY A 428 -8.98 -10.63 -21.41
N GLU A 429 -9.24 -11.84 -21.87
CA GLU A 429 -10.50 -12.25 -22.52
C GLU A 429 -11.38 -12.93 -21.47
N ILE A 430 -12.54 -12.34 -21.16
CA ILE A 430 -13.49 -12.91 -20.20
C ILE A 430 -14.15 -14.14 -20.84
N VAL A 431 -14.14 -15.27 -20.14
CA VAL A 431 -14.62 -16.57 -20.64
C VAL A 431 -16.07 -16.81 -20.24
#